data_AF-A0A7C4Z1W4-F1
#
_entry.id   AF-A0A7C4Z1W4-F1
#
_cell.length_a   1.000
_cell.length_b   1.000
_cell.length_c   1.000
_cell.angle_alpha   90.00
_cell.angle_beta   90.00
_cell.angle_gamma   90.00
#
_symmetry.space_group_name_H-M   'P 1'
#
loop_
_entity.id
_entity.type
_entity.pdbx_description
1 polymer ?
#
loop_
_entity_poly.entity_id
_entity_poly.type
_entity_poly.pdbx_seq_one_letter_code
_entity_poly.pdbx_strand_id
1 'polypeptide(L)'
;MLIDAYFRTIISKLEELWWGERENIAAAADLCAKSLAAGGVLHIHDTGHLVSRELVSRAGGLVAATPFNFHLNVENPNFHRDRRREPPPPGDPELIRLALKRSNIRPGDVLVIGSVSGKSASVVELALQAREMGVSVVAVTAVAYSSRLESQHPSGKRLFEVADVVIDNHAPYGDALLEVPGFDRKVCPASGICAAAALWALTAAVVERMVGMGKPPSVYRSVNLPDGPEDVKMTQEQYAERGF
;
A
#
# COMPACT_ATOMS: atom_id res chain seq x y z
N MET A 1 9.57 29.04 13.94
CA MET A 1 8.13 29.15 13.63
C MET A 1 7.54 27.75 13.45
N LEU A 2 6.21 27.56 13.38
CA LEU A 2 5.62 26.22 13.15
C LEU A 2 6.06 25.61 11.81
N ILE A 3 6.30 26.45 10.79
CA ILE A 3 6.83 26.01 9.49
C ILE A 3 8.19 25.31 9.66
N ASP A 4 9.14 25.92 10.37
CA ASP A 4 10.46 25.31 10.61
C ASP A 4 10.36 24.05 11.48
N ALA A 5 9.47 24.06 12.47
CA ALA A 5 9.22 22.91 13.32
C ALA A 5 8.66 21.74 12.50
N TYR A 6 7.77 22.00 11.54
CA TYR A 6 7.25 20.98 10.62
C TYR A 6 8.39 20.34 9.83
N PHE A 7 9.17 21.15 9.10
CA PHE A 7 10.24 20.62 8.25
C PHE A 7 11.29 19.84 9.05
N ARG A 8 11.70 20.34 10.23
CA ARG A 8 12.61 19.59 11.11
C ARG A 8 12.02 18.25 11.55
N THR A 9 10.74 18.24 11.93
CA THR A 9 10.09 17.03 12.44
C THR A 9 9.87 15.99 11.34
N ILE A 10 9.38 16.39 10.16
CA ILE A 10 9.17 15.44 9.05
C ILE A 10 10.50 14.91 8.48
N ILE A 11 11.55 15.74 8.42
CA ILE A 11 12.90 15.28 8.02
C ILE A 11 13.39 14.22 9.02
N SER A 12 13.27 14.48 10.32
CA SER A 12 13.63 13.49 11.35
C SER A 12 12.85 12.18 11.20
N LYS A 13 11.56 12.22 10.80
CA LYS A 13 10.78 11.00 10.53
C LYS A 13 11.24 10.26 9.28
N LEU A 14 11.67 10.97 8.25
CA LEU A 14 12.27 10.37 7.06
C LEU A 14 13.64 9.75 7.37
N GLU A 15 14.43 10.34 8.27
CA GLU A 15 15.67 9.74 8.78
C GLU A 15 15.39 8.46 9.57
N GLU A 16 14.39 8.47 10.46
CA GLU A 16 13.95 7.27 11.18
C GLU A 16 13.51 6.17 10.21
N LEU A 17 12.68 6.50 9.21
CA LEU A 17 12.27 5.57 8.15
C LEU A 17 13.47 5.00 7.40
N TRP A 18 14.41 5.86 6.99
CA TRP A 18 15.58 5.42 6.23
C TRP A 18 16.42 4.41 7.02
N TRP A 19 16.74 4.72 8.28
CA TRP A 19 17.59 3.85 9.09
C TRP A 19 16.85 2.66 9.69
N GLY A 20 15.56 2.80 10.00
CA GLY A 20 14.75 1.76 10.64
C GLY A 20 14.21 0.72 9.66
N GLU A 21 13.89 1.12 8.43
CA GLU A 21 13.17 0.26 7.49
C GLU A 21 13.99 -0.17 6.28
N ARG A 22 15.30 0.12 6.24
CA ARG A 22 16.16 -0.26 5.10
C ARG A 22 16.09 -1.75 4.79
N GLU A 23 16.20 -2.60 5.80
CA GLU A 23 16.18 -4.05 5.67
C GLU A 23 14.78 -4.56 5.29
N ASN A 24 13.73 -3.98 5.85
CA ASN A 24 12.35 -4.33 5.51
C ASN A 24 12.00 -3.94 4.06
N ILE A 25 12.42 -2.75 3.62
CA ILE A 25 12.27 -2.30 2.23
C ILE A 25 13.08 -3.22 1.30
N ALA A 26 14.29 -3.62 1.68
CA ALA A 26 15.09 -4.57 0.90
C ALA A 26 14.42 -5.95 0.80
N ALA A 27 13.85 -6.46 1.89
CA ALA A 27 13.11 -7.73 1.91
C ALA A 27 11.84 -7.67 1.06
N ALA A 28 11.07 -6.58 1.15
CA ALA A 28 9.93 -6.34 0.28
C ALA A 28 10.36 -6.27 -1.20
N ALA A 29 11.48 -5.60 -1.49
CA ALA A 29 12.03 -5.52 -2.85
C ALA A 29 12.44 -6.88 -3.39
N ASP A 30 12.99 -7.78 -2.55
CA ASP A 30 13.30 -9.16 -2.94
C ASP A 30 12.03 -9.94 -3.31
N LEU A 31 10.94 -9.80 -2.55
CA LEU A 31 9.66 -10.43 -2.87
C LEU A 31 9.11 -9.91 -4.21
N CYS A 32 9.07 -8.58 -4.37
CA CYS A 32 8.58 -7.93 -5.58
C CYS A 32 9.42 -8.32 -6.81
N ALA A 33 10.75 -8.25 -6.73
CA ALA A 33 11.63 -8.59 -7.85
C ALA A 33 11.52 -10.07 -8.24
N LYS A 34 11.42 -11.00 -7.26
CA LYS A 34 11.20 -12.42 -7.54
C LYS A 34 9.85 -12.67 -8.22
N SER A 35 8.80 -12.01 -7.75
CA SER A 35 7.46 -12.08 -8.35
C SER A 35 7.48 -11.61 -9.81
N LEU A 36 7.99 -10.40 -10.08
CA LEU A 36 8.12 -9.86 -11.43
C LEU A 36 8.99 -10.74 -12.34
N ALA A 37 10.14 -11.21 -11.85
CA ALA A 37 11.02 -12.09 -12.63
C ALA A 37 10.38 -13.44 -12.98
N ALA A 38 9.36 -13.87 -12.22
CA ALA A 38 8.56 -15.07 -12.45
C ALA A 38 7.27 -14.80 -13.25
N GLY A 39 7.05 -13.56 -13.72
CA GLY A 39 5.86 -13.15 -14.47
C GLY A 39 4.64 -12.81 -13.62
N GLY A 40 4.82 -12.65 -12.31
CA GLY A 40 3.83 -12.07 -11.41
C GLY A 40 3.79 -10.54 -11.50
N VAL A 41 2.86 -9.92 -10.77
CA VAL A 41 2.67 -8.46 -10.76
C VAL A 41 2.49 -7.91 -9.34
N LEU A 42 2.47 -6.57 -9.22
CA LEU A 42 2.29 -5.87 -7.95
C LEU A 42 0.89 -5.24 -7.89
N HIS A 43 0.15 -5.54 -6.84
CA HIS A 43 -1.17 -4.97 -6.57
C HIS A 43 -1.07 -4.00 -5.39
N ILE A 44 -1.65 -2.81 -5.51
CA ILE A 44 -1.63 -1.78 -4.48
C ILE A 44 -3.05 -1.57 -3.95
N HIS A 45 -3.29 -1.91 -2.69
CA HIS A 45 -4.52 -1.61 -1.97
C HIS A 45 -4.27 -0.51 -0.93
N ASP A 46 -4.95 0.62 -1.04
CA ASP A 46 -4.79 1.76 -0.14
C ASP A 46 -6.14 2.15 0.47
N THR A 47 -6.16 2.34 1.79
CA THR A 47 -7.37 2.73 2.53
C THR A 47 -7.64 4.24 2.55
N GLY A 48 -6.85 5.04 1.81
CA GLY A 48 -7.35 6.31 1.26
C GLY A 48 -6.57 7.55 1.69
N HIS A 49 -5.25 7.49 1.82
CA HIS A 49 -4.47 8.69 2.18
C HIS A 49 -3.52 9.17 1.06
N LEU A 50 -2.83 8.28 0.35
CA LEU A 50 -1.91 8.73 -0.72
C LEU A 50 -1.33 7.59 -1.56
N VAL A 51 -1.07 6.43 -0.96
CA VAL A 51 -0.19 5.38 -1.47
C VAL A 51 -0.55 4.94 -2.90
N SER A 52 -1.82 4.63 -3.14
CA SER A 52 -2.24 4.18 -4.48
C SER A 52 -2.12 5.27 -5.54
N ARG A 53 -2.36 6.54 -5.17
CA ARG A 53 -2.32 7.68 -6.08
C ARG A 53 -0.90 8.16 -6.38
N GLU A 54 0.04 7.94 -5.46
CA GLU A 54 1.42 8.36 -5.63
C GLU A 54 2.24 7.38 -6.49
N LEU A 55 1.97 6.07 -6.39
CA LEU A 55 2.77 5.05 -7.09
C LEU A 55 2.23 4.65 -8.45
N VAL A 56 0.91 4.61 -8.61
CA VAL A 56 0.28 4.03 -9.82
C VAL A 56 0.24 5.07 -10.93
N SER A 57 0.59 4.65 -12.15
CA SER A 57 0.50 5.47 -13.38
C SER A 57 1.26 6.81 -13.28
N ARG A 58 2.41 6.80 -12.62
CA ARG A 58 3.29 7.96 -12.41
C ARG A 58 4.62 7.77 -13.10
N ALA A 59 5.20 8.86 -13.62
CA ALA A 59 6.55 8.87 -14.17
C ALA A 59 7.56 8.39 -13.12
N GLY A 60 8.44 7.47 -13.50
CA GLY A 60 9.35 6.76 -12.61
C GLY A 60 8.75 5.53 -11.93
N GLY A 61 7.44 5.32 -12.04
CA GLY A 61 6.72 4.17 -11.47
C GLY A 61 6.75 2.93 -12.36
N LEU A 62 6.64 1.77 -11.72
CA LEU A 62 6.56 0.47 -12.40
C LEU A 62 5.22 0.32 -13.10
N VAL A 63 5.23 -0.12 -14.36
CA VAL A 63 3.99 -0.46 -15.09
C VAL A 63 3.26 -1.63 -14.41
N ALA A 64 4.03 -2.55 -13.83
CA ALA A 64 3.52 -3.73 -13.13
C ALA A 64 2.78 -3.42 -11.82
N ALA A 65 2.86 -2.19 -11.31
CA ALA A 65 2.15 -1.75 -10.11
C ALA A 65 0.76 -1.23 -10.48
N THR A 66 -0.28 -1.99 -10.12
CA THR A 66 -1.67 -1.66 -10.44
C THR A 66 -2.52 -1.53 -9.19
N PRO A 67 -3.58 -0.71 -9.22
CA PRO A 67 -4.43 -0.53 -8.05
C PRO A 67 -5.39 -1.72 -7.92
N PHE A 68 -5.52 -2.27 -6.71
CA PHE A 68 -6.55 -3.24 -6.37
C PHE A 68 -7.59 -2.61 -5.45
N ASN A 69 -8.69 -2.19 -6.04
CA ASN A 69 -9.82 -1.58 -5.34
C ASN A 69 -11.10 -2.36 -5.63
N PHE A 70 -11.95 -2.50 -4.62
CA PHE A 70 -13.25 -3.15 -4.76
C PHE A 70 -14.25 -2.48 -3.82
N HIS A 71 -15.50 -2.41 -4.27
CA HIS A 71 -16.61 -1.85 -3.51
C HIS A 71 -17.90 -2.53 -3.97
N LEU A 72 -18.81 -2.78 -3.04
CA LEU A 72 -20.16 -3.28 -3.35
C LEU A 72 -21.18 -2.31 -2.76
N ASN A 73 -21.97 -1.67 -3.63
CA ASN A 73 -23.14 -0.90 -3.21
C ASN A 73 -24.39 -1.76 -3.43
N VAL A 74 -25.20 -1.95 -2.39
CA VAL A 74 -26.49 -2.64 -2.50
C VAL A 74 -27.58 -1.73 -1.96
N GLU A 75 -28.45 -1.26 -2.86
CA GLU A 75 -29.62 -0.45 -2.51
C GLU A 75 -30.85 -1.34 -2.44
N ASN A 76 -31.42 -1.48 -1.23
CA ASN A 76 -32.66 -2.20 -0.98
C ASN A 76 -33.58 -1.35 -0.09
N PRO A 77 -34.45 -0.51 -0.67
CA PRO A 77 -35.21 0.49 0.07
C PRO A 77 -36.39 -0.07 0.87
N ASN A 78 -36.41 -1.39 1.16
CA ASN A 78 -37.48 -2.00 1.94
C ASN A 78 -37.35 -1.62 3.43
N PHE A 79 -37.98 -0.51 3.79
CA PHE A 79 -37.97 0.06 5.14
C PHE A 79 -38.49 -0.89 6.23
N HIS A 80 -39.38 -1.84 5.91
CA HIS A 80 -39.84 -2.84 6.89
C HIS A 80 -38.69 -3.78 7.28
N ARG A 81 -37.90 -4.22 6.30
CA ARG A 81 -36.81 -5.19 6.53
C ARG A 81 -35.52 -4.51 7.00
N ASP A 82 -35.30 -3.25 6.66
CA ASP A 82 -34.10 -2.51 7.04
C ASP A 82 -33.92 -2.41 8.56
N ARG A 83 -35.02 -2.22 9.31
CA ARG A 83 -35.01 -2.22 10.79
C ARG A 83 -34.61 -3.56 11.42
N ARG A 84 -34.58 -4.65 10.65
CA ARG A 84 -34.22 -6.01 11.09
C ARG A 84 -32.97 -6.53 10.39
N ARG A 85 -32.27 -5.67 9.66
CA ARG A 85 -31.06 -6.06 8.93
C ARG A 85 -29.95 -6.31 9.95
N GLU A 86 -29.43 -7.53 9.95
CA GLU A 86 -28.19 -7.82 10.65
C GLU A 86 -27.04 -7.12 9.92
N PRO A 87 -26.12 -6.45 10.65
CA PRO A 87 -24.93 -5.88 10.02
C PRO A 87 -24.12 -7.02 9.38
N PRO A 88 -23.44 -6.76 8.26
CA PRO A 88 -22.60 -7.79 7.69
C PRO A 88 -21.43 -8.13 8.63
N PRO A 89 -20.84 -9.32 8.50
CA PRO A 89 -19.68 -9.71 9.30
C PRO A 89 -18.54 -8.68 9.20
N PRO A 90 -17.80 -8.41 10.28
CA PRO A 90 -16.69 -7.47 10.25
C PRO A 90 -15.69 -7.80 9.12
N GLY A 91 -15.45 -6.82 8.26
CA GLY A 91 -14.50 -6.95 7.16
C GLY A 91 -15.06 -7.58 5.89
N ASP A 92 -16.32 -8.01 5.87
CA ASP A 92 -17.01 -8.56 4.70
C ASP A 92 -16.19 -9.68 3.99
N PRO A 93 -15.82 -10.78 4.67
CA PRO A 93 -14.97 -11.83 4.10
C PRO A 93 -15.49 -12.38 2.77
N GLU A 94 -16.80 -12.47 2.56
CA GLU A 94 -17.41 -12.89 1.29
C GLU A 94 -17.13 -11.91 0.14
N LEU A 95 -17.20 -10.60 0.41
CA LEU A 95 -16.92 -9.58 -0.57
C LEU A 95 -15.45 -9.59 -0.96
N ILE A 96 -14.55 -9.67 0.02
CA ILE A 96 -13.10 -9.77 -0.20
C ILE A 96 -12.77 -11.01 -1.05
N ARG A 97 -13.34 -12.16 -0.68
CA ARG A 97 -13.16 -13.41 -1.41
C ARG A 97 -13.64 -13.32 -2.84
N LEU A 98 -14.80 -12.69 -3.06
CA LEU A 98 -15.33 -12.46 -4.40
C LEU A 98 -14.44 -11.50 -5.19
N ALA A 99 -13.97 -10.41 -4.58
CA ALA A 99 -13.11 -9.43 -5.21
C ALA A 99 -11.77 -10.05 -5.65
N LEU A 100 -11.12 -10.83 -4.79
CA LEU A 100 -9.90 -11.57 -5.12
C LEU A 100 -10.13 -12.59 -6.24
N LYS A 101 -11.25 -13.33 -6.21
CA LYS A 101 -11.60 -14.31 -7.27
C LYS A 101 -11.97 -13.69 -8.61
N ARG A 102 -12.45 -12.44 -8.62
CA ARG A 102 -12.87 -11.72 -9.83
C ARG A 102 -11.77 -10.82 -10.40
N SER A 103 -10.70 -10.59 -9.66
CA SER A 103 -9.54 -9.85 -10.15
C SER A 103 -8.61 -10.75 -10.95
N ASN A 104 -7.53 -10.16 -11.45
CA ASN A 104 -6.43 -10.88 -12.10
C ASN A 104 -5.31 -11.26 -11.11
N ILE A 105 -5.54 -11.15 -9.80
CA ILE A 105 -4.56 -11.55 -8.77
C ILE A 105 -4.35 -13.06 -8.84
N ARG A 106 -3.08 -13.49 -8.83
CA ARG A 106 -2.67 -14.89 -8.93
C ARG A 106 -1.69 -15.28 -7.82
N PRO A 107 -1.59 -16.58 -7.48
CA PRO A 107 -0.50 -17.06 -6.63
C PRO A 107 0.86 -16.64 -7.20
N GLY A 108 1.76 -16.16 -6.34
CA GLY A 108 3.05 -15.60 -6.74
C GLY A 108 3.08 -14.09 -6.99
N ASP A 109 1.92 -13.42 -7.06
CA ASP A 109 1.84 -11.97 -7.05
C ASP A 109 2.22 -11.39 -5.67
N VAL A 110 2.45 -10.07 -5.63
CA VAL A 110 2.61 -9.32 -4.37
C VAL A 110 1.46 -8.34 -4.21
N LEU A 111 0.86 -8.31 -3.03
CA LEU A 111 -0.14 -7.33 -2.62
C LEU A 111 0.46 -6.38 -1.57
N VAL A 112 0.65 -5.12 -1.95
CA VAL A 112 1.04 -4.05 -1.03
C VAL A 112 -0.22 -3.42 -0.45
N ILE A 113 -0.33 -3.41 0.88
CA ILE A 113 -1.50 -2.89 1.60
C ILE A 113 -1.09 -1.67 2.43
N GLY A 114 -1.63 -0.51 2.07
CA GLY A 114 -1.48 0.74 2.82
C GLY A 114 -2.63 0.95 3.82
N SER A 115 -2.30 0.92 5.11
CA SER A 115 -3.24 1.30 6.17
C SER A 115 -2.50 1.82 7.40
N VAL A 116 -2.69 3.10 7.73
CA VAL A 116 -1.97 3.74 8.84
C VAL A 116 -2.26 3.04 10.18
N SER A 117 -3.53 2.79 10.49
CA SER A 117 -3.90 2.12 11.74
C SER A 117 -3.79 0.60 11.66
N GLY A 118 -3.96 -0.01 10.48
CA GLY A 118 -3.94 -1.46 10.29
C GLY A 118 -4.98 -2.26 11.08
N LYS A 119 -5.93 -1.60 11.77
CA LYS A 119 -6.87 -2.25 12.71
C LYS A 119 -8.17 -2.71 12.07
N SER A 120 -8.50 -2.18 10.89
CA SER A 120 -9.78 -2.43 10.23
C SER A 120 -9.91 -3.91 9.86
N ALA A 121 -11.07 -4.49 10.15
CA ALA A 121 -11.34 -5.91 9.87
C ALA A 121 -11.11 -6.25 8.40
N SER A 122 -11.55 -5.40 7.48
CA SER A 122 -11.41 -5.62 6.02
C SER A 122 -9.96 -5.69 5.56
N VAL A 123 -9.08 -4.88 6.15
CA VAL A 123 -7.65 -4.83 5.79
C VAL A 123 -6.94 -6.09 6.26
N VAL A 124 -7.26 -6.56 7.47
CA VAL A 124 -6.70 -7.79 8.04
C VAL A 124 -7.23 -9.01 7.28
N GLU A 125 -8.53 -9.05 7.01
CA GLU A 125 -9.17 -10.12 6.25
C GLU A 125 -8.61 -10.21 4.81
N LEU A 126 -8.40 -9.06 4.14
CA LEU A 126 -7.76 -9.01 2.83
C LEU A 126 -6.35 -9.61 2.85
N ALA A 127 -5.53 -9.22 3.84
CA ALA A 127 -4.17 -9.76 3.98
C ALA A 127 -4.18 -11.28 4.20
N LEU A 128 -5.06 -11.77 5.07
CA LEU A 128 -5.17 -13.20 5.35
C LEU A 128 -5.61 -14.01 4.12
N GLN A 129 -6.67 -13.57 3.43
CA GLN A 129 -7.17 -14.27 2.24
C GLN A 129 -6.19 -14.21 1.06
N ALA A 130 -5.49 -13.09 0.87
CA ALA A 130 -4.45 -12.98 -0.16
C ALA A 130 -3.33 -14.00 0.08
N ARG A 131 -2.87 -14.14 1.34
CA ARG A 131 -1.85 -15.14 1.69
C ARG A 131 -2.34 -16.57 1.52
N GLU A 132 -3.60 -16.85 1.87
CA GLU A 132 -4.21 -18.16 1.60
C GLU A 132 -4.22 -18.50 0.11
N MET A 133 -4.37 -17.49 -0.76
CA MET A 133 -4.26 -17.63 -2.22
C MET A 133 -2.83 -17.73 -2.75
N GLY A 134 -1.81 -17.71 -1.88
CA GLY A 134 -0.40 -17.76 -2.30
C GLY A 134 0.15 -16.43 -2.80
N VAL A 135 -0.49 -15.31 -2.46
CA VAL A 135 -0.02 -13.94 -2.73
C VAL A 135 0.82 -13.47 -1.54
N SER A 136 2.01 -12.92 -1.80
CA SER A 136 2.82 -12.33 -0.71
C SER A 136 2.25 -10.98 -0.31
N VAL A 137 2.18 -10.68 0.98
CA VAL A 137 1.62 -9.41 1.48
C VAL A 137 2.72 -8.55 2.08
N VAL A 138 2.83 -7.32 1.56
CA VAL A 138 3.66 -6.24 2.13
C VAL A 138 2.73 -5.22 2.77
N ALA A 139 2.85 -5.01 4.07
CA ALA A 139 2.10 -3.99 4.78
C ALA A 139 2.89 -2.68 4.89
N VAL A 140 2.26 -1.55 4.59
CA VAL A 140 2.77 -0.21 4.93
C VAL A 140 1.84 0.40 5.97
N THR A 141 2.33 0.55 7.20
CA THR A 141 1.51 0.93 8.36
C THR A 141 2.31 1.72 9.38
N ALA A 142 1.67 2.28 10.40
CA ALA A 142 2.34 2.94 11.51
C ALA A 142 2.40 1.99 12.71
N VAL A 143 3.48 1.23 12.90
CA VAL A 143 3.51 0.13 13.88
C VAL A 143 3.32 0.64 15.30
N ALA A 144 3.98 1.75 15.66
CA ALA A 144 3.82 2.37 16.97
C ALA A 144 2.40 2.86 17.26
N TYR A 145 1.67 3.29 16.22
CA TYR A 145 0.26 3.69 16.33
C TYR A 145 -0.66 2.47 16.39
N SER A 146 -0.52 1.56 15.42
CA SER A 146 -1.30 0.32 15.29
C SER A 146 -1.24 -0.54 16.55
N SER A 147 -0.04 -0.64 17.16
CA SER A 147 0.19 -1.44 18.37
C SER A 147 -0.66 -1.01 19.58
N ARG A 148 -1.17 0.23 19.60
CA ARG A 148 -2.01 0.77 20.68
C ARG A 148 -3.50 0.70 20.40
N LEU A 149 -3.90 0.22 19.22
CA LEU A 149 -5.28 0.13 18.81
C LEU A 149 -5.80 -1.30 18.97
N GLU A 150 -7.04 -1.42 19.40
CA GLU A 150 -7.76 -2.67 19.39
C GLU A 150 -8.11 -3.06 17.95
N SER A 151 -7.85 -4.32 17.59
CA SER A 151 -8.24 -4.87 16.30
C SER A 151 -9.75 -4.94 16.17
N GLN A 152 -10.27 -4.63 14.99
CA GLN A 152 -11.68 -4.83 14.65
C GLN A 152 -11.91 -6.21 14.00
N HIS A 153 -10.84 -6.95 13.71
CA HIS A 153 -10.92 -8.26 13.10
C HIS A 153 -11.17 -9.34 14.17
N PRO A 154 -12.02 -10.35 13.92
CA PRO A 154 -12.31 -11.42 14.88
C PRO A 154 -11.07 -12.20 15.40
N SER A 155 -9.97 -12.21 14.63
CA SER A 155 -8.71 -12.85 15.06
C SER A 155 -7.95 -12.06 16.13
N GLY A 156 -8.34 -10.82 16.45
CA GLY A 156 -7.62 -9.92 17.34
C GLY A 156 -6.33 -9.34 16.75
N LYS A 157 -5.96 -9.71 15.52
CA LYS A 157 -4.74 -9.25 14.86
C LYS A 157 -4.93 -7.96 14.06
N ARG A 158 -3.87 -7.21 13.87
CA ARG A 158 -3.75 -6.03 12.99
C ARG A 158 -2.94 -6.41 11.75
N LEU A 159 -2.94 -5.52 10.75
CA LEU A 159 -2.28 -5.74 9.46
C LEU A 159 -0.81 -6.16 9.61
N PHE A 160 -0.03 -5.49 10.46
CA PHE A 160 1.39 -5.81 10.66
C PHE A 160 1.63 -7.20 11.26
N GLU A 161 0.61 -7.81 11.88
CA GLU A 161 0.72 -9.13 12.52
C GLU A 161 0.36 -10.28 11.56
N VAL A 162 -0.09 -9.95 10.34
CA VAL A 162 -0.54 -10.93 9.34
C VAL A 162 0.17 -10.81 7.99
N ALA A 163 0.94 -9.75 7.75
CA ALA A 163 1.73 -9.54 6.53
C ALA A 163 3.03 -10.36 6.55
N ASP A 164 3.57 -10.65 5.36
CA ASP A 164 4.87 -11.34 5.22
C ASP A 164 6.05 -10.39 5.45
N VAL A 165 5.91 -9.13 5.01
CA VAL A 165 6.86 -8.04 5.30
C VAL A 165 6.09 -6.81 5.75
N VAL A 166 6.61 -6.11 6.75
CA VAL A 166 6.06 -4.86 7.27
C VAL A 166 7.06 -3.75 7.03
N ILE A 167 6.59 -2.64 6.48
CA ILE A 167 7.31 -1.38 6.36
C ILE A 167 6.62 -0.38 7.29
N ASP A 168 7.29 -0.01 8.39
CA ASP A 168 6.79 1.02 9.31
C ASP A 168 6.94 2.41 8.68
N ASN A 169 5.87 3.19 8.60
CA ASN A 169 5.94 4.57 8.14
C ASN A 169 6.30 5.56 9.26
N HIS A 170 6.57 5.06 10.48
CA HIS A 170 7.01 5.82 11.64
C HIS A 170 6.07 6.95 12.09
N ALA A 171 4.82 6.96 11.60
CA ALA A 171 3.85 7.96 12.07
C ALA A 171 3.59 7.77 13.57
N PRO A 172 3.55 8.87 14.34
CA PRO A 172 3.28 8.78 15.77
C PRO A 172 1.83 8.36 16.03
N TYR A 173 1.53 8.02 17.28
CA TYR A 173 0.16 7.78 17.70
C TYR A 173 -0.75 8.97 17.36
N GLY A 174 -1.84 8.71 16.64
CA GLY A 174 -2.77 9.74 16.16
C GLY A 174 -2.35 10.44 14.87
N ASP A 175 -1.21 10.07 14.28
CA ASP A 175 -0.69 10.60 13.01
C ASP A 175 -0.73 12.14 12.92
N ALA A 176 -0.14 12.79 13.91
CA ALA A 176 -0.04 14.24 13.96
C ALA A 176 1.25 14.66 14.67
N LEU A 177 2.08 15.43 13.98
CA LEU A 177 3.45 15.75 14.39
C LEU A 177 3.54 16.94 15.36
N LEU A 178 2.80 18.01 15.09
CA LEU A 178 3.04 19.30 15.73
C LEU A 178 2.02 19.64 16.81
N GLU A 179 2.51 20.02 17.98
CA GLU A 179 1.73 20.71 19.00
C GLU A 179 1.65 22.21 18.70
N VAL A 180 0.48 22.82 18.90
CA VAL A 180 0.26 24.24 18.64
C VAL A 180 -0.17 24.92 19.95
N PRO A 181 0.62 25.88 20.48
CA PRO A 181 0.26 26.57 21.72
C PRO A 181 -1.12 27.21 21.63
N GLY A 182 -1.98 26.92 22.61
CA GLY A 182 -3.37 27.39 22.64
C GLY A 182 -4.36 26.55 21.82
N PHE A 183 -3.94 25.43 21.25
CA PHE A 183 -4.79 24.49 20.53
C PHE A 183 -4.68 23.08 21.14
N ASP A 184 -5.81 22.40 21.29
CA ASP A 184 -5.94 21.13 22.04
C ASP A 184 -5.60 19.89 21.20
N ARG A 185 -5.19 20.08 19.94
CA ARG A 185 -4.90 19.01 18.99
C ARG A 185 -3.55 19.18 18.34
N LYS A 186 -2.90 18.04 18.05
CA LYS A 186 -1.76 17.99 17.16
C LYS A 186 -2.21 18.09 15.70
N VAL A 187 -1.33 18.62 14.86
CA VAL A 187 -1.57 18.79 13.41
C VAL A 187 -0.41 18.23 12.59
N CYS A 188 -0.57 18.21 11.26
CA CYS A 188 0.43 17.81 10.28
C CYS A 188 0.79 16.30 10.39
N PRO A 189 0.10 15.41 9.65
CA PRO A 189 0.40 13.99 9.66
C PRO A 189 1.76 13.67 9.03
N ALA A 190 2.34 12.54 9.42
CA ALA A 190 3.60 12.03 8.86
C ALA A 190 3.37 10.86 7.89
N SER A 191 2.32 10.07 8.13
CA SER A 191 2.13 8.75 7.53
C SER A 191 2.16 8.76 6.01
N GLY A 192 1.49 9.73 5.36
CA GLY A 192 1.42 9.82 3.91
C GLY A 192 2.78 10.07 3.26
N ILE A 193 3.54 11.04 3.77
CA ILE A 193 4.86 11.40 3.24
C ILE A 193 5.85 10.25 3.45
N CYS A 194 5.86 9.66 4.64
CA CYS A 194 6.77 8.57 4.95
C CYS A 194 6.41 7.30 4.16
N ALA A 195 5.12 6.98 3.99
CA ALA A 195 4.67 5.87 3.16
C ALA A 195 5.05 6.06 1.68
N ALA A 196 4.87 7.27 1.13
CA ALA A 196 5.30 7.60 -0.23
C ALA A 196 6.81 7.45 -0.40
N ALA A 197 7.61 7.99 0.53
CA ALA A 197 9.07 7.87 0.50
C ALA A 197 9.51 6.40 0.57
N ALA A 198 8.92 5.60 1.47
CA ALA A 198 9.23 4.18 1.63
C ALA A 198 8.93 3.39 0.35
N LEU A 199 7.83 3.70 -0.33
CA LEU A 199 7.41 2.97 -1.53
C LEU A 199 8.16 3.40 -2.79
N TRP A 200 8.62 4.65 -2.87
CA TRP A 200 9.59 5.06 -3.88
C TRP A 200 10.96 4.41 -3.65
N ALA A 201 11.39 4.26 -2.38
CA ALA A 201 12.59 3.50 -2.03
C ALA A 201 12.45 2.01 -2.38
N LEU A 202 11.29 1.40 -2.12
CA LEU A 202 10.96 0.04 -2.57
C LEU A 202 11.04 -0.06 -4.10
N THR A 203 10.46 0.89 -4.83
CA THR A 203 10.50 0.92 -6.30
C THR A 203 11.95 0.97 -6.80
N ALA A 204 12.79 1.84 -6.25
CA ALA A 204 14.20 1.91 -6.60
C ALA A 204 14.93 0.58 -6.35
N ALA A 205 14.70 -0.03 -5.19
CA ALA A 205 15.28 -1.30 -4.79
C ALA A 205 14.82 -2.48 -5.68
N VAL A 206 13.56 -2.46 -6.16
CA VAL A 206 13.03 -3.43 -7.12
C VAL A 206 13.70 -3.27 -8.48
N VAL A 207 13.80 -2.04 -8.99
CA VAL A 207 14.47 -1.75 -10.27
C VAL A 207 15.93 -2.21 -10.23
N GLU A 208 16.66 -1.88 -9.17
CA GLU A 208 18.05 -2.32 -8.97
C GLU A 208 18.20 -3.84 -9.07
N ARG A 209 17.34 -4.59 -8.38
CA ARG A 209 17.35 -6.07 -8.38
C ARG A 209 17.02 -6.64 -9.76
N MET A 210 15.96 -6.13 -10.38
CA MET A 210 15.50 -6.59 -11.69
C MET A 210 16.56 -6.33 -12.78
N VAL A 211 17.21 -5.16 -12.75
CA VAL A 211 18.38 -4.87 -13.61
C VAL A 211 19.53 -5.83 -13.33
N GLY A 212 19.87 -6.07 -12.06
CA GLY A 212 20.90 -7.02 -11.65
C GLY A 212 20.63 -8.47 -12.10
N MET A 213 19.35 -8.84 -12.27
CA MET A 213 18.92 -10.13 -12.82
C MET A 213 18.94 -10.19 -14.36
N GLY A 214 19.31 -9.09 -15.04
CA GLY A 214 19.25 -8.99 -16.51
C GLY A 214 17.81 -8.89 -17.05
N LYS A 215 16.84 -8.53 -16.20
CA LYS A 215 15.42 -8.39 -16.50
C LYS A 215 14.93 -6.98 -16.14
N PRO A 216 15.42 -5.91 -16.79
CA PRO A 216 15.03 -4.55 -16.43
C PRO A 216 13.51 -4.38 -16.56
N PRO A 217 12.82 -3.78 -15.57
CA PRO A 217 11.38 -3.59 -15.64
C PRO A 217 11.01 -2.37 -16.48
N SER A 218 9.83 -2.41 -17.06
CA SER A 218 9.06 -1.34 -17.68
C SER A 218 8.70 -0.29 -16.62
N VAL A 219 9.23 0.91 -16.83
CA VAL A 219 9.04 2.08 -15.98
C VAL A 219 8.48 3.22 -16.84
N TYR A 220 7.44 3.88 -16.35
CA TYR A 220 6.85 5.00 -17.08
C TYR A 220 7.82 6.19 -17.16
N ARG A 221 7.94 6.77 -18.35
CA ARG A 221 8.53 8.09 -18.53
C ARG A 221 7.45 9.17 -18.41
N SER A 222 7.88 10.42 -18.21
CA SER A 222 6.96 11.55 -18.17
C SER A 222 6.28 11.78 -19.52
N VAL A 223 4.94 11.72 -19.52
CA VAL A 223 4.11 12.02 -20.70
C VAL A 223 4.28 13.45 -21.21
N ASN A 224 4.78 14.36 -20.37
CA ASN A 224 4.98 15.77 -20.72
C ASN A 224 6.28 16.04 -21.49
N LEU A 225 7.11 15.02 -21.74
CA LEU A 225 8.25 15.14 -22.63
C LEU A 225 7.79 15.20 -24.09
N PRO A 226 8.59 15.75 -25.02
CA PRO A 226 8.20 15.86 -26.43
C PRO A 226 7.74 14.54 -27.07
N ASP A 227 8.35 13.42 -26.66
CA ASP A 227 8.06 12.05 -27.10
C ASP A 227 7.21 11.25 -26.09
N GLY A 228 6.75 11.88 -25.00
CA GLY A 228 6.16 11.23 -23.85
C GLY A 228 4.93 10.36 -24.13
N PRO A 229 3.94 10.79 -24.94
CA PRO A 229 2.75 9.97 -25.23
C PRO A 229 3.09 8.68 -25.98
N GLU A 230 4.03 8.72 -26.93
CA GLU A 230 4.45 7.54 -27.69
C GLU A 230 5.30 6.61 -26.82
N ASP A 231 6.20 7.16 -26.00
CA ASP A 231 7.02 6.40 -25.05
C ASP A 231 6.15 5.62 -24.03
N VAL A 232 5.11 6.25 -23.47
CA VAL A 232 4.16 5.59 -22.57
C VAL A 232 3.45 4.44 -23.27
N LYS A 233 3.00 4.65 -24.51
CA LYS A 233 2.31 3.61 -25.30
C LYS A 233 3.25 2.43 -25.59
N MET A 234 4.46 2.71 -26.07
CA MET A 234 5.48 1.67 -26.33
C MET A 234 5.83 0.90 -25.06
N THR A 235 5.96 1.60 -23.92
CA THR A 235 6.23 1.00 -22.61
C THR A 235 5.10 0.05 -22.19
N GLN A 236 3.84 0.42 -22.42
CA GLN A 236 2.69 -0.45 -22.15
C GLN A 236 2.64 -1.68 -23.07
N GLU A 237 2.98 -1.51 -24.35
CA GLU A 237 3.05 -2.61 -25.32
C GLU A 237 4.17 -3.60 -24.95
N GLN A 238 5.36 -3.10 -24.60
CA GLN A 238 6.47 -3.93 -24.12
C GLN A 238 6.12 -4.70 -22.85
N TYR A 239 5.48 -4.03 -21.89
CA TYR A 239 5.00 -4.67 -20.68
C TYR A 239 3.94 -5.75 -20.98
N ALA A 240 3.01 -5.51 -21.90
CA ALA A 240 2.01 -6.50 -22.29
C ALA A 240 2.62 -7.76 -22.92
N GLU A 241 3.75 -7.62 -23.62
CA GLU A 241 4.48 -8.74 -24.23
C GLU A 241 5.37 -9.50 -23.22
N ARG A 242 6.06 -8.78 -22.32
CA ARG A 242 7.14 -9.33 -21.48
C ARG A 242 6.78 -9.52 -20.01
N GLY A 243 5.81 -8.77 -19.51
CA GLY A 243 5.29 -8.83 -18.14
C GLY A 243 6.12 -8.10 -17.08
N PHE A 244 7.30 -7.57 -17.42
CA PHE A 244 8.09 -6.76 -16.50
C PHE A 244 8.56 -5.47 -17.13
#